data_AF-A0A7S4F5N9-F1
#
_entry.id   AF-A0A7S4F5N9-F1
#
_cell.length_a   1.000
_cell.length_b   1.000
_cell.length_c   1.000
_cell.angle_alpha   90.00
_cell.angle_beta   90.00
_cell.angle_gamma   90.00
#
_symmetry.space_group_name_H-M   'P 1'
#
loop_
_entity.id
_entity.type
_entity.pdbx_description
1 polymer ?
#
loop_
_entity_poly.entity_id
_entity_poly.type
_entity_poly.pdbx_seq_one_letter_code
_entity_poly.pdbx_strand_id
1 'polypeptide(L)'
;MAALASSCRIASSTNTRFATGMKTSFDMLNANAEFAARDKAELGEALVATLFDAYEAQMRTLVDAEAAIEATSNVLQQIPTQWTEYVATELKARFDSEVTKRKRRAEAAGEIRYLEHPEMKKLRQLRRMAEGGGGAAASAADEDEEVQMTQELRSFKCPILQADMQPTGPNRPVIATVCNNKRCVFSYKGATSVYSKKGEKCVITGCDVKVKVSDLKDCHEVAESIRRALQDASDEPPTQSQSVD
;
A
#
# COMPACT_ATOMS: atom_id res chain seq x y z
N MET A 1 -27.53 29.56 10.83
CA MET A 1 -26.53 28.56 11.30
C MET A 1 -27.06 27.13 11.26
N ALA A 2 -28.15 26.77 11.94
CA ALA A 2 -28.67 25.38 11.97
C ALA A 2 -29.06 24.80 10.59
N ALA A 3 -29.69 25.61 9.73
CA ALA A 3 -30.06 25.19 8.36
C ALA A 3 -28.84 24.89 7.47
N LEU A 4 -27.79 25.72 7.54
CA LEU A 4 -26.55 25.54 6.77
C LEU A 4 -25.81 24.25 7.19
N ALA A 5 -25.74 24.00 8.50
CA ALA A 5 -25.16 22.77 9.04
C ALA A 5 -25.98 21.52 8.62
N SER A 6 -27.31 21.65 8.52
CA SER A 6 -28.18 20.58 8.01
C SER A 6 -27.93 20.30 6.53
N SER A 7 -27.86 21.34 5.68
CA SER A 7 -27.58 21.20 4.25
C SER A 7 -26.19 20.60 3.98
N CYS A 8 -25.16 21.00 4.75
CA CYS A 8 -23.82 20.41 4.63
C CYS A 8 -23.80 18.92 5.03
N ARG A 9 -24.61 18.52 6.03
CA ARG A 9 -24.77 17.11 6.40
C ARG A 9 -25.47 16.30 5.31
N ILE A 10 -26.52 16.86 4.69
CA ILE A 10 -27.23 16.20 3.57
C ILE A 10 -26.30 16.00 2.38
N ALA A 11 -25.56 17.05 1.99
CA ALA A 11 -24.56 16.98 0.93
C ALA A 11 -23.45 15.95 1.26
N SER A 12 -22.94 15.95 2.49
CA SER A 12 -21.95 14.95 2.94
C SER A 12 -22.52 13.52 2.86
N SER A 13 -23.76 13.30 3.29
CA SER A 13 -24.40 11.98 3.22
C SER A 13 -24.59 11.48 1.78
N THR A 14 -24.82 12.39 0.84
CA THR A 14 -24.96 12.08 -0.58
C THR A 14 -23.60 11.74 -1.17
N ASN A 15 -22.55 12.47 -0.81
CA ASN A 15 -21.17 12.15 -1.18
C ASN A 15 -20.74 10.78 -0.63
N THR A 16 -21.14 10.42 0.59
CA THR A 16 -20.86 9.10 1.16
C THR A 16 -21.54 7.98 0.34
N ARG A 17 -22.80 8.16 -0.06
CA ARG A 17 -23.51 7.18 -0.91
C ARG A 17 -22.83 7.02 -2.26
N PHE A 18 -22.41 8.13 -2.87
CA PHE A 18 -21.66 8.08 -4.12
C PHE A 18 -20.32 7.36 -3.95
N ALA A 19 -19.57 7.63 -2.87
CA ALA A 19 -18.33 6.92 -2.55
C ALA A 19 -18.55 5.41 -2.40
N THR A 20 -19.64 4.99 -1.75
CA THR A 20 -20.01 3.56 -1.70
C THR A 20 -20.29 2.99 -3.09
N GLY A 21 -21.02 3.71 -3.96
CA GLY A 21 -21.27 3.27 -5.34
C GLY A 21 -20.01 3.20 -6.21
N MET A 22 -19.05 4.12 -6.02
CA MET A 22 -17.74 4.06 -6.67
C MET A 22 -16.97 2.83 -6.24
N LYS A 23 -16.95 2.51 -4.94
CA LYS A 23 -16.31 1.29 -4.44
C LYS A 23 -16.88 0.04 -5.10
N THR A 24 -18.20 -0.08 -5.20
CA THR A 24 -18.84 -1.19 -5.92
C THR A 24 -18.41 -1.25 -7.39
N SER A 25 -18.18 -0.11 -8.03
CA SER A 25 -17.72 -0.03 -9.42
C SER A 25 -16.27 -0.49 -9.56
N PHE A 26 -15.38 -0.12 -8.63
CA PHE A 26 -14.02 -0.64 -8.57
C PHE A 26 -14.01 -2.16 -8.35
N ASP A 27 -14.79 -2.65 -7.39
CA ASP A 27 -14.90 -4.07 -7.08
C ASP A 27 -15.36 -4.87 -8.31
N MET A 28 -16.34 -4.35 -9.06
CA MET A 28 -16.86 -4.97 -10.28
C MET A 28 -15.81 -5.02 -11.40
N LEU A 29 -15.04 -3.94 -11.61
CA LEU A 29 -13.96 -3.93 -12.61
C LEU A 29 -12.87 -4.93 -12.27
N ASN A 30 -12.47 -5.00 -10.99
CA ASN A 30 -11.48 -5.97 -10.54
C ASN A 30 -11.99 -7.42 -10.67
N ALA A 31 -13.26 -7.68 -10.35
CA ALA A 31 -13.85 -9.00 -10.57
C ALA A 31 -13.87 -9.38 -12.06
N ASN A 32 -14.24 -8.46 -12.95
CA ASN A 32 -14.21 -8.69 -14.39
C ASN A 32 -12.80 -8.95 -14.92
N ALA A 33 -11.79 -8.24 -14.40
CA ALA A 33 -10.39 -8.46 -14.71
C ALA A 33 -9.89 -9.82 -14.20
N GLU A 34 -10.34 -10.28 -13.03
CA GLU A 34 -10.07 -11.62 -12.50
C GLU A 34 -10.63 -12.71 -13.44
N PHE A 35 -11.86 -12.54 -13.94
CA PHE A 35 -12.43 -13.46 -14.93
C PHE A 35 -11.64 -13.47 -16.23
N ALA A 36 -11.29 -12.31 -16.77
CA ALA A 36 -10.50 -12.20 -17.99
C ALA A 36 -9.11 -12.86 -17.86
N ALA A 37 -8.46 -12.72 -16.70
CA ALA A 37 -7.18 -13.37 -16.42
C ALA A 37 -7.30 -14.89 -16.32
N ARG A 38 -8.36 -15.40 -15.66
CA ARG A 38 -8.60 -16.84 -15.48
C ARG A 38 -8.91 -17.53 -16.81
N ASP A 39 -9.76 -16.92 -17.62
CA ASP A 39 -10.29 -17.52 -18.85
C ASP A 39 -9.45 -17.13 -20.08
N LYS A 40 -8.19 -16.71 -19.86
CA LYS A 40 -7.25 -16.32 -20.94
C LYS A 40 -7.12 -17.38 -22.04
N ALA A 41 -7.13 -18.65 -21.66
CA ALA A 41 -7.02 -19.76 -22.61
C ALA A 41 -8.21 -19.83 -23.58
N GLU A 42 -9.41 -19.40 -23.14
CA GLU A 42 -10.63 -19.40 -23.95
C GLU A 42 -10.80 -18.09 -24.73
N LEU A 43 -10.46 -16.95 -24.12
CA LEU A 43 -10.62 -15.61 -24.70
C LEU A 43 -9.53 -15.25 -25.71
N GLY A 44 -8.33 -15.82 -25.57
CA GLY A 44 -7.16 -15.47 -26.36
C GLY A 44 -6.43 -14.24 -25.83
N GLU A 45 -5.10 -14.26 -25.95
CA GLU A 45 -4.20 -13.27 -25.35
C GLU A 45 -4.43 -11.84 -25.83
N ALA A 46 -4.68 -11.66 -27.13
CA ALA A 46 -4.94 -10.34 -27.71
C ALA A 46 -6.21 -9.70 -27.15
N LEU A 47 -7.29 -10.47 -26.97
CA LEU A 47 -8.54 -9.97 -26.42
C LEU A 47 -8.38 -9.61 -24.94
N VAL A 48 -7.71 -10.46 -24.16
CA VAL A 48 -7.43 -10.20 -22.74
C VAL A 48 -6.63 -8.90 -22.57
N ALA A 49 -5.59 -8.67 -23.37
CA ALA A 49 -4.82 -7.43 -23.33
C ALA A 49 -5.70 -6.19 -23.58
N THR A 50 -6.58 -6.24 -24.60
CA THR A 50 -7.51 -5.13 -24.88
C THR A 50 -8.54 -4.90 -23.77
N LEU A 51 -8.99 -5.95 -23.10
CA LEU A 51 -9.88 -5.84 -21.94
C LEU A 51 -9.17 -5.16 -20.77
N PHE A 52 -7.92 -5.52 -20.49
CA PHE A 52 -7.12 -4.87 -19.45
C PHE A 52 -6.88 -3.38 -19.73
N ASP A 53 -6.60 -3.00 -20.98
CA ASP A 53 -6.48 -1.59 -21.36
C ASP A 53 -7.80 -0.83 -21.15
N ALA A 54 -8.94 -1.46 -21.47
CA ALA A 54 -10.26 -0.88 -21.23
C ALA A 54 -10.58 -0.74 -19.72
N TYR A 55 -10.25 -1.74 -18.92
CA TYR A 55 -10.42 -1.69 -17.46
C TYR A 55 -9.53 -0.62 -16.84
N GLU A 56 -8.29 -0.45 -17.31
CA GLU A 56 -7.37 0.57 -16.81
C GLU A 56 -7.89 1.99 -17.12
N ALA A 57 -8.40 2.22 -18.34
CA ALA A 57 -9.01 3.48 -18.71
C ALA A 57 -10.26 3.81 -17.86
N GLN A 58 -11.11 2.81 -17.59
CA GLN A 58 -12.29 2.97 -16.75
C GLN A 58 -11.93 3.21 -15.28
N MET A 59 -10.93 2.50 -14.74
CA MET A 59 -10.44 2.75 -13.39
C MET A 59 -9.85 4.15 -13.23
N ARG A 60 -9.05 4.63 -14.18
CA ARG A 60 -8.55 6.02 -14.15
C ARG A 60 -9.69 7.02 -14.05
N THR A 61 -10.75 6.83 -14.83
CA THR A 61 -11.96 7.66 -14.76
C THR A 61 -12.62 7.63 -13.37
N LEU A 62 -12.68 6.46 -12.73
CA LEU A 62 -13.22 6.32 -11.37
C LEU A 62 -12.33 7.01 -10.32
N VAL A 63 -11.00 6.89 -10.43
CA VAL A 63 -10.04 7.56 -9.55
C VAL A 63 -10.17 9.09 -9.68
N ASP A 64 -10.38 9.61 -10.89
CA ASP A 64 -10.62 11.03 -11.13
C ASP A 64 -11.91 11.51 -10.44
N ALA A 65 -12.98 10.72 -10.58
CA ALA A 65 -14.26 11.01 -9.95
C ALA A 65 -14.16 10.97 -8.42
N GLU A 66 -13.41 10.00 -7.87
CA GLU A 66 -13.16 9.89 -6.44
C GLU A 66 -12.43 11.13 -5.90
N ALA A 67 -11.34 11.54 -6.56
CA ALA A 67 -10.59 12.74 -6.17
C ALA A 67 -11.47 14.01 -6.22
N ALA A 68 -12.36 14.13 -7.20
CA ALA A 68 -13.27 15.26 -7.30
C ALA A 68 -14.28 15.30 -6.14
N ILE A 69 -14.76 14.14 -5.71
CA ILE A 69 -15.71 14.02 -4.59
C ILE A 69 -15.01 14.22 -3.26
N GLU A 70 -13.80 13.70 -3.10
CA GLU A 70 -12.99 13.91 -1.91
C GLU A 70 -12.67 15.40 -1.73
N ALA A 71 -12.30 16.11 -2.81
CA ALA A 71 -12.10 17.55 -2.79
C ALA A 71 -13.36 18.29 -2.31
N THR A 72 -14.53 17.90 -2.82
CA THR A 72 -15.83 18.51 -2.47
C THR A 72 -16.22 18.22 -1.02
N SER A 73 -16.11 16.95 -0.59
CA SER A 73 -16.47 16.49 0.75
C SER A 73 -15.59 17.16 1.82
N ASN A 74 -14.29 17.24 1.58
CA ASN A 74 -13.36 17.88 2.50
C ASN A 74 -13.68 19.37 2.71
N VAL A 75 -14.08 20.09 1.67
CA VAL A 75 -14.46 21.51 1.80
C VAL A 75 -15.80 21.64 2.52
N LEU A 76 -16.78 20.78 2.21
CA LEU A 76 -18.07 20.76 2.92
C LEU A 76 -17.92 20.53 4.43
N GLN A 77 -16.93 19.75 4.87
CA GLN A 77 -16.62 19.54 6.29
C GLN A 77 -16.00 20.78 6.98
N GLN A 78 -15.34 21.66 6.22
CA GLN A 78 -14.73 22.89 6.74
C GLN A 78 -15.76 24.01 6.94
N ILE A 79 -16.83 24.05 6.14
CA ILE A 79 -17.85 25.10 6.20
C ILE A 79 -18.40 25.32 7.63
N PRO A 80 -18.86 24.28 8.36
CA PRO A 80 -19.49 24.47 9.66
C PRO A 80 -18.50 24.81 10.79
N THR A 81 -17.20 24.62 10.57
CA THR A 81 -16.17 24.70 11.61
C THR A 81 -15.22 25.88 11.43
N GLN A 82 -14.95 26.30 10.19
CA GLN A 82 -13.96 27.31 9.88
C GLN A 82 -14.56 28.53 9.19
N TRP A 83 -15.71 28.39 8.52
CA TRP A 83 -16.26 29.43 7.63
C TRP A 83 -17.63 29.93 8.09
N THR A 84 -17.89 29.88 9.38
CA THR A 84 -19.15 30.33 10.00
C THR A 84 -19.37 31.85 9.91
N GLU A 85 -18.30 32.61 9.68
CA GLU A 85 -18.32 34.09 9.64
C GLU A 85 -18.67 34.67 8.26
N TYR A 86 -18.66 33.85 7.20
CA TYR A 86 -18.86 34.33 5.83
C TYR A 86 -20.34 34.47 5.46
N VAL A 87 -20.65 35.50 4.68
CA VAL A 87 -21.98 35.69 4.08
C VAL A 87 -22.17 34.70 2.93
N ALA A 88 -23.42 34.32 2.60
CA ALA A 88 -23.71 33.24 1.66
C ALA A 88 -23.06 33.39 0.26
N THR A 89 -22.95 34.61 -0.24
CA THR A 89 -22.31 34.93 -1.53
C THR A 89 -20.79 34.72 -1.49
N GLU A 90 -20.14 35.08 -0.38
CA GLU A 90 -18.71 34.87 -0.15
C GLU A 90 -18.39 33.39 0.10
N LEU A 91 -19.32 32.68 0.76
CA LEU A 91 -19.18 31.26 1.06
C LEU A 91 -19.09 30.43 -0.23
N LYS A 92 -19.90 30.75 -1.25
CA LYS A 92 -19.85 30.07 -2.55
C LYS A 92 -18.53 30.31 -3.27
N ALA A 93 -18.10 31.57 -3.39
CA ALA A 93 -16.82 31.89 -4.04
C ALA A 93 -15.63 31.21 -3.34
N ARG A 94 -15.65 31.15 -2.01
CA ARG A 94 -14.63 30.47 -1.21
C ARG A 94 -14.67 28.95 -1.39
N PHE A 95 -15.87 28.37 -1.41
CA PHE A 95 -16.08 26.95 -1.67
C PHE A 95 -15.51 26.54 -3.03
N ASP A 96 -15.91 27.24 -4.09
CA ASP A 96 -15.47 26.94 -5.46
C ASP A 96 -13.94 27.08 -5.59
N SER A 97 -13.35 28.11 -4.96
CA SER A 97 -11.90 28.33 -4.94
C SER A 97 -11.13 27.21 -4.26
N GLU A 98 -11.56 26.78 -3.06
CA GLU A 98 -10.89 25.72 -2.31
C GLU A 98 -11.09 24.33 -2.93
N VAL A 99 -12.26 24.06 -3.51
CA VAL A 99 -12.47 22.84 -4.30
C VAL A 99 -11.53 22.83 -5.50
N THR A 100 -11.43 23.94 -6.23
CA THR A 100 -10.53 24.06 -7.39
C THR A 100 -9.07 23.87 -7.00
N LYS A 101 -8.64 24.49 -5.89
CA LYS A 101 -7.28 24.34 -5.36
C LYS A 101 -6.96 22.89 -4.99
N ARG A 102 -7.92 22.17 -4.39
CA ARG A 102 -7.77 20.74 -4.08
C ARG A 102 -7.74 19.87 -5.34
N LYS A 103 -8.62 20.12 -6.31
CA LYS A 103 -8.61 19.43 -7.60
C LYS A 103 -7.26 19.61 -8.31
N ARG A 104 -6.75 20.85 -8.38
CA ARG A 104 -5.42 21.13 -8.96
C ARG A 104 -4.29 20.39 -8.25
N ARG A 105 -4.35 20.22 -6.93
CA ARG A 105 -3.36 19.40 -6.20
C ARG A 105 -3.45 17.93 -6.58
N ALA A 106 -4.67 17.40 -6.73
CA ALA A 106 -4.88 16.02 -7.16
C ALA A 106 -4.44 15.81 -8.62
N GLU A 107 -4.67 16.79 -9.51
CA GLU A 107 -4.18 16.78 -10.89
C GLU A 107 -2.65 16.90 -10.97
N ALA A 108 -2.03 17.69 -10.09
CA ALA A 108 -0.58 17.86 -10.03
C ALA A 108 0.16 16.58 -9.60
N ALA A 109 -0.53 15.66 -8.91
CA ALA A 109 0.00 14.32 -8.64
C ALA A 109 0.16 13.49 -9.93
N GLY A 110 -0.57 13.84 -10.99
CA GLY A 110 -0.45 13.23 -12.31
C GLY A 110 -0.56 11.71 -12.26
N GLU A 111 0.38 11.04 -12.93
CA GLU A 111 0.37 9.59 -13.04
C GLU A 111 0.53 8.88 -11.68
N ILE A 112 1.28 9.47 -10.75
CA ILE A 112 1.57 8.89 -9.42
C ILE A 112 0.27 8.55 -8.69
N ARG A 113 -0.78 9.37 -8.84
CA ARG A 113 -2.08 9.09 -8.23
C ARG A 113 -2.66 7.75 -8.68
N TYR A 114 -2.51 7.41 -9.96
CA TYR A 114 -2.99 6.14 -10.49
C TYR A 114 -2.06 4.99 -10.11
N LEU A 115 -0.73 5.22 -10.09
CA LEU A 115 0.25 4.22 -9.66
C LEU A 115 -0.01 3.78 -8.20
N GLU A 116 -0.28 4.75 -7.33
CA GLU A 116 -0.43 4.52 -5.90
C GLU A 116 -1.84 4.04 -5.50
N HIS A 117 -2.83 4.19 -6.38
CA HIS A 117 -4.21 3.83 -6.07
C HIS A 117 -4.38 2.32 -5.85
N PRO A 118 -4.93 1.86 -4.70
CA PRO A 118 -5.00 0.43 -4.36
C PRO A 118 -5.69 -0.43 -5.43
N GLU A 119 -6.79 0.05 -5.98
CA GLU A 119 -7.55 -0.68 -7.00
C GLU A 119 -6.79 -0.76 -8.33
N MET A 120 -6.03 0.28 -8.69
CA MET A 120 -5.19 0.28 -9.89
C MET A 120 -4.00 -0.68 -9.74
N LYS A 121 -3.37 -0.71 -8.55
CA LYS A 121 -2.33 -1.69 -8.20
C LYS A 121 -2.86 -3.11 -8.37
N LYS A 122 -4.07 -3.39 -7.86
CA LYS A 122 -4.73 -4.69 -8.02
C LYS A 122 -4.95 -5.05 -9.50
N LEU A 123 -5.49 -4.13 -10.31
CA LEU A 123 -5.69 -4.37 -11.74
C LEU A 123 -4.38 -4.68 -12.48
N ARG A 124 -3.30 -3.96 -12.18
CA ARG A 124 -1.99 -4.19 -12.80
C ARG A 124 -1.39 -5.52 -12.38
N GLN A 125 -1.60 -5.94 -11.14
CA GLN A 125 -1.21 -7.28 -10.70
C GLN A 125 -1.96 -8.36 -11.48
N LEU A 126 -3.27 -8.19 -11.69
CA LEU A 126 -4.09 -9.10 -12.50
C LEU A 126 -3.59 -9.17 -13.95
N ARG A 127 -3.23 -8.02 -14.54
CA ARG A 127 -2.64 -7.95 -15.88
C ARG A 127 -1.33 -8.74 -15.97
N ARG A 128 -0.41 -8.54 -15.02
CA ARG A 128 0.87 -9.29 -14.96
C ARG A 128 0.67 -10.79 -14.85
N MET A 129 -0.30 -11.23 -14.04
CA MET A 129 -0.64 -12.65 -13.92
C MET A 129 -1.22 -13.21 -15.23
N ALA A 130 -2.08 -12.43 -15.90
CA ALA A 130 -2.63 -12.83 -17.20
C ALA A 130 -1.54 -12.92 -18.28
N GLU A 131 -0.55 -12.03 -18.31
CA GLU A 131 0.54 -12.02 -19.28
C GLU A 131 1.58 -13.14 -19.06
N GLY A 132 1.39 -14.02 -18.07
CA GLY A 132 2.30 -15.14 -17.82
C GLY A 132 3.46 -14.81 -16.88
N GLY A 133 3.38 -13.67 -16.18
CA GLY A 133 4.20 -13.45 -14.98
C GLY A 133 3.83 -14.51 -13.94
N GLY A 134 4.66 -15.54 -13.81
CA GLY A 134 4.44 -16.67 -12.92
C GLY A 134 4.04 -16.21 -11.52
N GLY A 135 2.87 -16.68 -11.07
CA GLY A 135 2.33 -16.36 -9.76
C GLY A 135 3.24 -16.86 -8.64
N ALA A 136 3.73 -15.92 -7.83
CA ALA A 136 3.91 -16.16 -6.40
C ALA A 136 2.69 -15.57 -5.70
N ALA A 137 1.91 -16.45 -5.08
CA ALA A 137 0.67 -16.13 -4.41
C ALA A 137 0.88 -15.11 -3.27
N ALA A 138 -0.05 -14.14 -3.23
CA ALA A 138 -0.61 -13.50 -2.04
C ALA A 138 0.33 -13.16 -0.87
N SER A 139 0.85 -11.93 -0.86
CA SER A 139 0.80 -11.08 0.34
C SER A 139 0.89 -9.60 -0.05
N ALA A 140 0.08 -8.78 0.60
CA ALA A 140 0.05 -7.34 0.40
C ALA A 140 1.32 -6.68 0.96
N ALA A 141 2.22 -6.25 0.08
CA ALA A 141 3.26 -5.25 0.33
C ALA A 141 3.77 -4.82 -1.06
N ASP A 142 3.38 -3.66 -1.56
CA ASP A 142 4.29 -2.49 -1.59
C ASP A 142 5.73 -2.89 -1.95
N GLU A 143 6.06 -2.76 -3.24
CA GLU A 143 7.39 -2.48 -3.78
C GLU A 143 7.21 -2.28 -5.30
N ASP A 144 6.96 -1.04 -5.71
CA ASP A 144 7.28 -0.58 -7.06
C ASP A 144 8.80 -0.38 -7.12
N GLU A 145 9.47 -1.13 -7.98
CA GLU A 145 10.65 -0.65 -8.70
C GLU A 145 10.86 -1.56 -9.92
N GLU A 146 11.09 -0.98 -11.09
CA GLU A 146 11.89 -1.64 -12.12
C GLU A 146 13.28 -1.84 -11.52
N VAL A 147 13.44 -2.94 -10.80
CA VAL A 147 14.73 -3.33 -10.23
C VAL A 147 15.57 -3.80 -11.41
N GLN A 148 16.39 -2.90 -11.97
CA GLN A 148 17.73 -3.32 -12.39
C GLN A 148 18.24 -4.21 -11.26
N MET A 149 18.46 -5.49 -11.54
CA MET A 149 18.89 -6.51 -10.56
C MET A 149 20.27 -6.15 -9.99
N THR A 150 20.38 -5.07 -9.24
CA THR A 150 21.41 -4.89 -8.24
C THR A 150 20.96 -5.80 -7.12
N GLN A 151 21.64 -6.93 -6.94
CA GLN A 151 21.47 -7.75 -5.75
C GLN A 151 21.72 -6.86 -4.52
N GLU A 152 20.65 -6.27 -3.97
CA GLU A 152 20.70 -5.77 -2.61
C GLU A 152 20.93 -7.00 -1.75
N LEU A 153 22.16 -7.18 -1.27
CA LEU A 153 22.44 -8.11 -0.18
C LEU A 153 21.65 -7.61 1.04
N ARG A 154 20.37 -7.99 1.13
CA ARG A 154 19.54 -7.76 2.31
C ARG A 154 20.16 -8.55 3.45
N SER A 155 20.98 -7.87 4.26
CA SER A 155 21.58 -8.44 5.45
C SER A 155 20.47 -8.75 6.46
N PHE A 156 20.16 -10.04 6.65
CA PHE A 156 19.17 -10.52 7.63
C PHE A 156 19.67 -10.44 9.09
N LYS A 157 20.45 -9.42 9.42
CA LYS A 157 21.00 -9.22 10.77
C LYS A 157 20.02 -8.47 11.66
N CYS A 158 19.88 -8.93 12.89
CA CYS A 158 19.13 -8.21 13.91
C CYS A 158 19.88 -6.92 14.29
N PRO A 159 19.27 -5.74 14.20
CA PRO A 159 19.94 -4.47 14.51
C PRO A 159 20.30 -4.32 16.00
N ILE A 160 19.66 -5.09 16.89
CA ILE A 160 19.95 -5.09 18.34
C ILE A 160 21.12 -6.00 18.66
N LEU A 161 21.11 -7.23 18.14
CA LEU A 161 22.10 -8.26 18.48
C LEU A 161 23.28 -8.30 17.50
N GLN A 162 23.18 -7.62 16.36
CA GLN A 162 24.13 -7.69 15.25
C GLN A 162 24.44 -9.13 14.81
N ALA A 163 23.45 -10.02 14.98
CA ALA A 163 23.53 -11.45 14.70
C ALA A 163 22.49 -11.84 13.63
N ASP A 164 22.80 -12.88 12.85
CA ASP A 164 21.91 -13.34 11.78
C ASP A 164 20.60 -13.89 12.35
N MET A 165 19.50 -13.39 11.79
CA MET A 165 18.17 -13.87 12.07
C MET A 165 17.96 -15.24 11.43
N GLN A 166 17.11 -16.04 12.07
CA GLN A 166 16.80 -17.40 11.63
C GLN A 166 15.32 -17.46 11.25
N PRO A 167 14.89 -18.37 10.37
CA PRO A 167 13.48 -18.45 9.99
C PRO A 167 12.59 -18.89 11.18
N THR A 168 13.17 -19.53 12.19
CA THR A 168 12.48 -20.01 13.39
C THR A 168 13.35 -19.82 14.66
N GLY A 169 12.77 -20.10 15.83
CA GLY A 169 13.50 -20.11 17.10
C GLY A 169 13.67 -18.73 17.77
N PRO A 170 14.69 -18.57 18.66
CA PRO A 170 14.90 -17.34 19.43
C PRO A 170 15.31 -16.16 18.56
N ASN A 171 15.99 -16.42 17.44
CA ASN A 171 16.44 -15.39 16.50
C ASN A 171 15.45 -15.14 15.36
N ARG A 172 14.20 -15.63 15.48
CA ARG A 172 13.18 -15.40 14.45
C ARG A 172 12.83 -13.92 14.29
N PRO A 173 12.52 -13.47 13.07
CA PRO A 173 12.20 -12.08 12.81
C PRO A 173 10.83 -11.73 13.39
N VAL A 174 10.75 -10.59 14.05
CA VAL A 174 9.53 -10.01 14.62
C VAL A 174 9.43 -8.54 14.26
N ILE A 175 8.21 -8.04 14.17
CA ILE A 175 7.87 -6.63 13.98
C ILE A 175 7.08 -6.11 15.18
N ALA A 176 7.28 -4.85 15.51
CA ALA A 176 6.40 -4.16 16.45
C ALA A 176 5.20 -3.59 15.68
N THR A 177 3.98 -4.07 15.94
CA THR A 177 2.79 -3.66 15.17
C THR A 177 2.40 -2.20 15.36
N VAL A 178 2.89 -1.57 16.42
CA VAL A 178 2.71 -0.15 16.71
C VAL A 178 3.64 0.75 15.89
N CYS A 179 4.69 0.18 15.29
CA CYS A 179 5.54 0.90 14.36
C CYS A 179 4.88 0.91 12.99
N ASN A 180 4.52 2.09 12.47
CA ASN A 180 3.88 2.26 11.16
C ASN A 180 4.76 1.82 9.96
N ASN A 181 5.99 1.35 10.20
CA ASN A 181 6.95 0.97 9.17
C ASN A 181 7.27 -0.54 9.25
N LYS A 182 7.03 -1.27 8.15
CA LYS A 182 7.49 -2.65 7.94
C LYS A 182 9.02 -2.84 8.04
N ARG A 183 9.77 -1.73 8.08
CA ARG A 183 11.24 -1.68 8.23
C ARG A 183 11.73 -1.95 9.67
N CYS A 184 10.83 -1.97 10.67
CA CYS A 184 11.22 -2.20 12.07
C CYS A 184 11.25 -3.70 12.42
N VAL A 185 12.20 -4.43 11.83
CA VAL A 185 12.36 -5.87 12.03
C VAL A 185 13.51 -6.15 13.02
N PHE A 186 13.25 -7.04 13.97
CA PHE A 186 14.20 -7.45 15.00
C PHE A 186 14.20 -8.97 15.13
N SER A 187 15.23 -9.54 15.76
CA SER A 187 15.09 -10.89 16.29
C SER A 187 14.24 -10.88 17.56
N TYR A 188 13.42 -11.91 17.78
CA TYR A 188 12.61 -12.05 18.99
C TYR A 188 13.46 -11.93 20.27
N LYS A 189 14.62 -12.60 20.31
CA LYS A 189 15.58 -12.50 21.41
C LYS A 189 16.09 -11.08 21.63
N GLY A 190 16.40 -10.34 20.57
CA GLY A 190 16.85 -8.94 20.66
C GLY A 190 15.73 -8.04 21.17
N ALA A 191 14.55 -8.12 20.55
CA ALA A 191 13.40 -7.29 20.91
C ALA A 191 12.92 -7.54 22.35
N THR A 192 12.86 -8.79 22.79
CA THR A 192 12.49 -9.12 24.17
C THR A 192 13.53 -8.64 25.19
N SER A 193 14.82 -8.67 24.86
CA SER A 193 15.86 -8.15 25.76
C SER A 193 15.72 -6.64 26.00
N VAL A 194 15.42 -5.88 24.95
CA VAL A 194 15.31 -4.41 25.01
C VAL A 194 13.95 -3.95 25.54
N TYR A 195 12.85 -4.52 25.02
CA TYR A 195 11.49 -4.05 25.33
C TYR A 195 10.85 -4.76 26.53
N SER A 196 11.60 -5.61 27.25
CA SER A 196 11.15 -6.24 28.50
C SER A 196 10.80 -5.23 29.60
N LYS A 197 11.45 -4.06 29.59
CA LYS A 197 11.13 -2.93 30.46
C LYS A 197 10.09 -2.04 29.79
N LYS A 198 9.08 -1.60 30.54
CA LYS A 198 7.93 -0.86 29.99
C LYS A 198 8.37 0.46 29.34
N GLY A 199 8.13 0.58 28.03
CA GLY A 199 8.02 1.87 27.34
C GLY A 199 9.29 2.42 26.69
N GLU A 200 10.23 1.55 26.33
CA GLU A 200 11.41 1.91 25.55
C GLU A 200 11.04 2.32 24.12
N LYS A 201 11.77 3.29 23.56
CA LYS A 201 11.60 3.71 22.16
C LYS A 201 12.13 2.64 21.22
N CYS A 202 11.52 2.53 20.04
CA CYS A 202 12.02 1.70 18.96
C CYS A 202 13.48 2.05 18.63
N VAL A 203 14.36 1.04 18.54
CA VAL A 203 15.80 1.25 18.30
C VAL A 203 16.15 1.61 16.85
N ILE A 204 15.17 1.57 15.94
CA ILE A 204 15.38 1.92 14.53
C ILE A 204 15.38 3.43 14.39
N THR A 205 16.44 3.97 13.79
CA THR A 205 16.58 5.40 13.51
C THR A 205 15.37 5.91 12.71
N GLY A 206 14.74 6.98 13.20
CA GLY A 206 13.53 7.56 12.59
C GLY A 206 12.21 6.95 13.08
N CYS A 207 12.23 5.98 14.01
CA CYS A 207 11.03 5.47 14.66
C CYS A 207 10.94 5.91 16.12
N ASP A 208 10.09 6.90 16.43
CA ASP A 208 9.91 7.45 17.79
C ASP A 208 8.84 6.73 18.64
N VAL A 209 8.33 5.60 18.16
CA VAL A 209 7.25 4.85 18.82
C VAL A 209 7.78 4.09 20.03
N LYS A 210 7.03 4.13 21.14
CA LYS A 210 7.31 3.30 22.33
C LYS A 210 6.78 1.88 22.11
N VAL A 211 7.67 0.90 22.24
CA VAL A 211 7.37 -0.51 21.97
C VAL A 211 7.36 -1.31 23.28
N LYS A 212 6.41 -2.23 23.39
CA LYS A 212 6.36 -3.22 24.47
C LYS A 212 6.45 -4.63 23.88
N VAL A 213 6.82 -5.61 24.71
CA VAL A 213 6.85 -7.03 24.29
C VAL A 213 5.50 -7.50 23.73
N SER A 214 4.38 -7.01 24.28
CA SER A 214 3.03 -7.33 23.80
C SER A 214 2.75 -6.88 22.37
N ASP A 215 3.53 -5.93 21.86
CA ASP A 215 3.34 -5.32 20.55
C ASP A 215 4.16 -6.06 19.47
N LEU A 216 4.97 -7.05 19.87
CA LEU A 216 5.80 -7.84 18.99
C LEU A 216 4.98 -8.98 18.37
N LYS A 217 5.00 -9.06 17.04
CA LYS A 217 4.44 -10.18 16.28
C LYS A 217 5.48 -10.77 15.35
N ASP A 218 5.36 -12.06 15.08
CA ASP A 218 6.23 -12.76 14.15
C ASP A 218 6.09 -12.15 12.74
N CYS A 219 7.23 -11.95 12.07
CA CYS A 219 7.29 -11.42 10.73
C CYS A 219 7.45 -12.55 9.72
N HIS A 220 6.33 -13.12 9.29
CA HIS A 220 6.31 -14.28 8.40
C HIS A 220 6.99 -14.00 7.04
N GLU A 221 6.82 -12.80 6.49
CA GLU A 221 7.44 -12.37 5.22
C GLU A 221 8.98 -12.46 5.27
N VAL A 222 9.60 -11.95 6.33
CA VAL A 222 11.07 -11.98 6.51
C VAL A 222 11.54 -13.40 6.82
N ALA A 223 10.78 -14.17 7.61
CA ALA A 223 11.12 -15.56 7.90
C ALA A 223 11.15 -16.43 6.63
N GLU A 224 10.21 -16.19 5.69
CA GLU A 224 10.21 -16.85 4.39
C GLU A 224 11.37 -16.40 3.51
N SER A 225 11.71 -15.11 3.52
CA SER A 225 12.85 -14.57 2.78
C SER A 225 14.18 -15.19 3.23
N ILE A 226 14.38 -15.31 4.56
CA ILE A 226 15.55 -16.01 5.13
C ILE A 226 15.56 -17.48 4.70
N ARG A 227 14.40 -18.15 4.72
CA ARG A 227 14.30 -19.56 4.34
C ARG A 227 14.69 -19.79 2.87
N ARG A 228 14.23 -18.93 1.96
CA ARG A 228 14.59 -18.98 0.54
C ARG A 228 16.09 -18.73 0.34
N ALA A 229 16.63 -17.69 0.98
CA ALA A 229 18.07 -17.39 0.90
C ALA A 229 18.96 -18.54 1.41
N LEU A 230 18.53 -19.26 2.46
CA LEU A 230 19.23 -20.44 2.96
C LEU A 230 19.14 -21.64 2.01
N GLN A 231 18.02 -21.77 1.27
CA GLN A 231 17.84 -22.82 0.26
C GLN A 231 18.72 -22.54 -0.97
N ASP A 232 18.71 -21.30 -1.46
CA ASP A 232 19.53 -20.87 -2.59
C ASP A 232 21.03 -21.01 -2.30
N ALA A 233 21.46 -20.74 -1.06
CA ALA A 233 22.84 -20.97 -0.60
C ALA A 233 23.22 -22.45 -0.44
N SER A 234 22.23 -23.35 -0.33
CA SER A 234 22.47 -24.81 -0.26
C SER A 234 22.51 -25.50 -1.63
N ASP A 235 21.99 -24.82 -2.67
CA ASP A 235 21.96 -25.31 -4.06
C ASP A 235 23.16 -24.82 -4.90
N GLU A 236 24.12 -24.12 -4.30
CA GLU A 236 25.38 -23.73 -4.95
C GLU A 236 26.27 -24.98 -5.19
N PRO A 237 26.63 -25.34 -6.43
CA PRO A 237 27.55 -26.44 -6.68
C PRO A 237 28.94 -26.09 -6.11
N PRO A 238 29.70 -27.06 -5.58
CA PRO A 238 31.01 -26.80 -5.01
C PRO A 238 31.89 -26.13 -6.07
N THR A 239 32.35 -24.93 -5.74
CA THR A 239 33.29 -24.16 -6.56
C THR A 239 34.51 -25.05 -6.80
N GLN A 240 34.75 -25.42 -8.06
CA GLN A 240 35.98 -26.11 -8.44
C GLN A 240 37.15 -25.18 -8.08
N SER A 241 37.85 -25.51 -7.01
CA SER A 241 39.18 -25.00 -6.72
C SER A 241 40.07 -25.39 -7.89
N GLN A 242 40.38 -24.44 -8.76
CA GLN A 242 41.53 -24.54 -9.65
C GLN A 242 42.78 -24.58 -8.76
N SER A 243 43.31 -25.77 -8.54
CA SER A 243 44.70 -25.94 -8.15
C SER A 243 45.55 -25.52 -9.36
N VAL A 244 46.17 -24.36 -9.24
CA VAL A 244 47.34 -24.00 -10.03
C VAL A 244 48.54 -24.71 -9.38
N ASP A 245 49.32 -25.33 -10.26
CA ASP A 245 50.57 -26.10 -10.10
C ASP A 245 50.47 -27.60 -9.79
#